data_AF-A0A523HB95-F1
#
_entry.id   AF-A0A523HB95-F1
#
_cell.length_a   1.000
_cell.length_b   1.000
_cell.length_c   1.000
_cell.angle_alpha   90.00
_cell.angle_beta   90.00
_cell.angle_gamma   90.00
#
_symmetry.space_group_name_H-M   'P 1'
#
loop_
_entity.id
_entity.type
_entity.pdbx_description
1 polymer ?
#
loop_
_entity_poly.entity_id
_entity_poly.type
_entity_poly.pdbx_seq_one_letter_code
_entity_poly.pdbx_strand_id
1 'polypeptide(L)'
;QVKFLNMDKLSLRNVSTALDFNNGRIVVKPFNFDVQGIKITARGSHGLDKSIDYNVTMDVPAKYLGGEVNKLLAKLDPDETEKMTVVIPVTLKGTMIQPQININTQTAVKALTQKLIEKQKQDLEAKGINILEDLIGGDNKPKDATTTTGKTTKEETTDIVKDILGGIFGKKKTKKDSTGN
;
A
#
# COMPACT_ATOMS: atom_id res chain seq x y z
N GLN A 1 27.64 -5.88 10.99
CA GLN A 1 27.72 -7.03 10.07
C GLN A 1 26.29 -7.53 9.81
N VAL A 2 25.78 -7.36 8.59
CA VAL A 2 24.36 -7.57 8.27
C VAL A 2 24.16 -9.05 7.91
N LYS A 3 23.54 -9.83 8.81
CA LYS A 3 23.36 -11.29 8.73
C LYS A 3 22.26 -11.76 7.75
N PHE A 4 21.72 -10.88 6.92
CA PHE A 4 20.54 -11.21 6.09
C PHE A 4 20.88 -11.96 4.80
N LEU A 5 22.12 -11.88 4.32
CA LEU A 5 22.50 -12.46 3.03
C LEU A 5 23.25 -13.79 3.23
N ASN A 6 22.50 -14.88 3.42
CA ASN A 6 23.04 -16.23 3.32
C ASN A 6 22.96 -16.67 1.85
N MET A 7 24.12 -16.73 1.18
CA MET A 7 24.24 -17.05 -0.25
C MET A 7 24.17 -18.55 -0.55
N ASP A 8 24.26 -19.42 0.46
CA ASP A 8 24.27 -20.88 0.30
C ASP A 8 22.92 -21.44 -0.20
N LYS A 9 21.86 -20.61 -0.14
CA LYS A 9 20.50 -20.95 -0.58
C LYS A 9 20.09 -20.31 -1.92
N LEU A 10 21.00 -19.65 -2.62
CA LEU A 10 20.70 -19.01 -3.91
C LEU A 10 20.61 -20.08 -5.02
N SER A 11 19.39 -20.48 -5.40
CA SER A 11 19.18 -21.40 -6.53
C SER A 11 19.03 -20.63 -7.85
N LEU A 12 20.10 -20.60 -8.67
CA LEU A 12 20.13 -19.89 -9.97
C LEU A 12 19.72 -20.78 -11.16
N ARG A 13 18.78 -21.73 -10.97
CA ARG A 13 18.47 -22.78 -11.95
C ARG A 13 17.95 -22.30 -13.31
N ASN A 14 17.46 -21.05 -13.40
CA ASN A 14 16.82 -20.50 -14.61
C ASN A 14 17.29 -19.09 -15.00
N VAL A 15 18.51 -18.67 -14.65
CA VAL A 15 19.03 -17.38 -15.12
C VAL A 15 19.58 -17.54 -16.55
N SER A 16 18.71 -17.35 -17.55
CA SER A 16 19.15 -17.18 -18.95
C SER A 16 19.64 -15.76 -19.16
N THR A 17 20.89 -15.49 -18.80
CA THR A 17 21.50 -14.19 -19.07
C THR A 17 21.81 -14.02 -20.55
N ALA A 18 21.08 -13.12 -21.22
CA ALA A 18 21.53 -12.56 -22.49
C ALA A 18 22.70 -11.61 -22.20
N LEU A 19 23.92 -12.05 -22.56
CA LEU A 19 25.15 -11.29 -22.38
C LEU A 19 25.42 -10.48 -23.64
N ASP A 20 25.64 -9.18 -23.46
CA ASP A 20 26.06 -8.27 -24.52
C ASP A 20 27.45 -7.73 -24.17
N PHE A 21 28.35 -7.72 -25.14
CA PHE A 21 29.73 -7.28 -24.96
C PHE A 21 29.88 -5.88 -25.54
N ASN A 22 30.10 -4.89 -24.67
CA ASN A 22 30.24 -3.49 -25.07
C ASN A 22 31.44 -2.87 -24.35
N ASN A 23 32.45 -2.41 -25.11
CA ASN A 23 33.63 -1.71 -24.59
C ASN A 23 34.33 -2.42 -23.42
N GLY A 24 34.50 -3.75 -23.51
CA GLY A 24 35.16 -4.55 -22.47
C GLY A 24 34.30 -4.85 -21.24
N ARG A 25 33.01 -4.50 -21.28
CA ARG A 25 32.03 -4.80 -20.23
C ARG A 25 31.03 -5.84 -20.72
N ILE A 26 30.65 -6.73 -19.80
CA ILE A 26 29.58 -7.70 -19.97
C ILE A 26 28.32 -7.06 -19.41
N VAL A 27 27.37 -6.76 -20.28
CA VAL A 27 26.06 -6.21 -19.92
C VAL A 27 25.10 -7.36 -19.67
N VAL A 28 24.46 -7.33 -18.51
CA VAL A 28 23.49 -8.31 -18.06
C VAL A 28 22.10 -7.73 -18.19
N LYS A 29 21.29 -8.32 -19.11
CA LYS A 29 19.87 -7.99 -19.24
C LYS A 29 19.12 -8.23 -17.92
N PRO A 30 18.00 -7.52 -17.68
CA PRO A 30 17.20 -7.72 -16.49
C PRO A 30 16.83 -9.19 -16.29
N PHE A 31 17.09 -9.71 -15.09
CA PHE A 31 16.68 -11.05 -14.70
C PHE A 31 16.07 -11.02 -13.30
N ASN A 32 15.14 -11.96 -13.08
CA ASN A 32 14.38 -12.06 -11.84
C ASN A 32 14.82 -13.29 -11.05
N PHE A 33 14.90 -13.14 -9.74
CA PHE A 33 15.13 -14.25 -8.82
C PHE A 33 14.40 -13.98 -7.49
N ASP A 34 14.14 -15.05 -6.74
CA ASP A 34 13.51 -14.97 -5.42
C ASP A 34 14.52 -15.34 -4.34
N VAL A 35 14.52 -14.55 -3.25
CA VAL A 35 15.27 -14.88 -2.05
C VAL A 35 14.34 -14.73 -0.85
N GLN A 36 13.98 -15.84 -0.23
CA GLN A 36 13.11 -15.88 0.96
C GLN A 36 11.76 -15.17 0.73
N GLY A 37 11.16 -15.31 -0.45
CA GLY A 37 9.89 -14.67 -0.81
C GLY A 37 10.01 -13.19 -1.17
N ILE A 38 11.23 -12.67 -1.28
CA ILE A 38 11.50 -11.33 -1.81
C ILE A 38 11.80 -11.49 -3.30
N LYS A 39 10.92 -10.95 -4.15
CA LYS A 39 11.16 -10.89 -5.58
C LYS A 39 12.22 -9.83 -5.85
N ILE A 40 13.27 -10.22 -6.56
CA ILE A 40 14.40 -9.36 -6.89
C ILE A 40 14.55 -9.30 -8.40
N THR A 41 14.63 -8.08 -8.93
CA THR A 41 14.99 -7.82 -10.33
C THR A 41 16.36 -7.16 -10.35
N ALA A 42 17.33 -7.76 -11.02
CA ALA A 42 18.67 -7.19 -11.17
C ALA A 42 18.99 -6.92 -12.64
N ARG A 43 19.64 -5.79 -12.90
CA ARG A 43 20.18 -5.43 -14.22
C ARG A 43 21.45 -4.63 -14.06
N GLY A 44 22.39 -4.77 -14.98
CA GLY A 44 23.65 -4.05 -14.83
C GLY A 44 24.74 -4.53 -15.75
N SER A 45 25.98 -4.33 -15.33
CA SER A 45 27.16 -4.80 -16.03
C SER A 45 28.28 -5.14 -15.08
N HIS A 46 29.18 -6.01 -15.54
CA HIS A 46 30.47 -6.23 -14.89
C HIS A 46 31.61 -6.20 -15.92
N GLY A 47 32.80 -5.83 -15.48
CA GLY A 47 34.01 -5.87 -16.29
C GLY A 47 34.84 -7.13 -16.02
N LEU A 48 35.76 -7.44 -16.94
CA LEU A 48 36.77 -8.50 -16.74
C LEU A 48 37.73 -8.17 -15.58
N ASP A 49 37.84 -6.89 -15.23
CA ASP A 49 38.54 -6.35 -14.07
C ASP A 49 37.79 -6.56 -12.74
N LYS A 50 36.68 -7.31 -12.77
CA LYS A 50 35.78 -7.57 -11.62
C LYS A 50 35.03 -6.33 -11.15
N SER A 51 35.05 -5.22 -11.88
CA SER A 51 34.18 -4.07 -11.59
C SER A 51 32.72 -4.46 -11.79
N ILE A 52 31.82 -3.95 -10.95
CA ILE A 52 30.37 -4.19 -11.04
C ILE A 52 29.61 -2.86 -10.98
N ASP A 53 28.53 -2.75 -11.75
CA ASP A 53 27.54 -1.68 -11.64
C ASP A 53 26.16 -2.28 -11.94
N TYR A 54 25.37 -2.48 -10.89
CA TYR A 54 24.04 -3.09 -10.94
C TYR A 54 23.01 -2.21 -10.27
N ASN A 55 21.84 -2.15 -10.90
CA ASN A 55 20.62 -1.66 -10.31
C ASN A 55 19.75 -2.87 -9.97
N VAL A 56 19.37 -2.95 -8.71
CA VAL A 56 18.57 -4.03 -8.14
C VAL A 56 17.29 -3.44 -7.58
N THR A 57 16.17 -4.09 -7.83
CA THR A 57 14.86 -3.73 -7.30
C THR A 57 14.35 -4.91 -6.48
N MET A 58 14.00 -4.66 -5.22
CA MET A 58 13.53 -5.69 -4.30
C MET A 58 12.09 -5.39 -3.88
N ASP A 59 11.19 -6.36 -4.04
CA ASP A 59 9.82 -6.28 -3.52
C ASP A 59 9.81 -6.85 -2.10
N VAL A 60 10.04 -6.00 -1.11
CA VAL A 60 10.24 -6.41 0.28
C VAL A 60 8.92 -6.40 1.04
N PRO A 61 8.49 -7.52 1.65
CA PRO A 61 7.35 -7.53 2.56
C PRO A 61 7.50 -6.50 3.68
N ALA A 62 6.44 -5.73 3.94
CA ALA A 62 6.48 -4.61 4.88
C ALA A 62 6.87 -5.03 6.30
N LYS A 63 6.58 -6.29 6.69
CA LYS A 63 6.97 -6.92 7.96
C LYS A 63 8.49 -6.92 8.23
N TYR A 64 9.31 -6.79 7.19
CA TYR A 64 10.78 -6.78 7.31
C TYR A 64 11.37 -5.37 7.47
N LEU A 65 10.57 -4.31 7.37
CA LEU A 65 11.05 -2.91 7.40
C LEU A 65 11.28 -2.34 8.82
N GLY A 66 11.13 -3.17 9.85
CA GLY A 66 11.50 -2.84 11.22
C GLY A 66 10.34 -2.33 12.10
N GLY A 67 10.68 -1.96 13.33
CA GLY A 67 9.70 -1.75 14.40
C GLY A 67 8.73 -0.59 14.18
N GLU A 68 9.17 0.51 13.56
CA GLU A 68 8.30 1.68 13.31
C GLU A 68 7.20 1.35 12.30
N VAL A 69 7.55 0.64 11.23
CA VAL A 69 6.58 0.14 10.25
C VAL A 69 5.66 -0.89 10.89
N ASN A 70 6.20 -1.82 11.69
CA ASN A 70 5.39 -2.85 12.36
C ASN A 70 4.32 -2.25 13.30
N LYS A 71 4.62 -1.13 13.98
CA LYS A 71 3.63 -0.40 14.80
C LYS A 71 2.49 0.20 13.97
N LEU A 72 2.78 0.63 12.76
CA LEU A 72 1.78 1.16 11.84
C LEU A 72 0.95 0.02 11.23
N LEU A 73 1.60 -1.08 10.84
CA LEU A 73 0.95 -2.27 10.30
C LEU A 73 0.02 -2.96 11.31
N ALA A 74 0.34 -2.93 12.60
CA ALA A 74 -0.51 -3.48 13.65
C ALA A 74 -1.91 -2.81 13.76
N LYS A 75 -2.13 -1.69 13.06
CA LYS A 75 -3.43 -1.01 12.97
C LYS A 75 -4.26 -1.43 11.75
N LEU A 76 -3.74 -2.32 10.90
CA LEU A 76 -4.42 -2.86 9.73
C LEU A 76 -4.85 -4.30 9.97
N ASP A 77 -5.73 -4.78 9.10
CA ASP A 77 -6.15 -6.16 9.10
C ASP A 77 -4.95 -7.10 8.79
N PRO A 78 -4.85 -8.26 9.48
CA PRO A 78 -3.72 -9.19 9.33
C PRO A 78 -3.51 -9.67 7.89
N ASP A 79 -4.60 -10.02 7.21
CA ASP A 79 -4.58 -10.55 5.83
C ASP A 79 -4.05 -9.53 4.81
N GLU A 80 -4.18 -8.25 5.10
CA GLU A 80 -3.68 -7.16 4.27
C GLU A 80 -2.20 -6.91 4.54
N THR A 81 -1.81 -6.97 5.82
CA THR A 81 -0.43 -6.81 6.27
C THR A 81 0.50 -7.84 5.62
N GLU A 82 0.03 -9.08 5.46
CA GLU A 82 0.82 -10.15 4.82
C GLU A 82 1.10 -9.90 3.33
N LYS A 83 0.21 -9.16 2.64
CA LYS A 83 0.31 -8.89 1.20
C LYS A 83 1.02 -7.57 0.90
N MET A 84 1.23 -6.70 1.89
CA MET A 84 1.89 -5.42 1.67
C MET A 84 3.38 -5.58 1.39
N THR A 85 3.80 -5.13 0.22
CA THR A 85 5.20 -5.05 -0.20
C THR A 85 5.62 -3.62 -0.52
N VAL A 86 6.92 -3.35 -0.37
CA VAL A 86 7.53 -2.08 -0.70
C VAL A 86 8.69 -2.33 -1.66
N VAL A 87 8.65 -1.60 -2.77
CA VAL A 87 9.72 -1.62 -3.77
C VAL A 87 10.91 -0.84 -3.24
N ILE A 88 12.05 -1.51 -3.08
CA ILE A 88 13.30 -0.89 -2.61
C ILE A 88 14.32 -0.90 -3.76
N PRO A 89 14.70 0.28 -4.29
CA PRO A 89 15.82 0.39 -5.22
C PRO A 89 17.14 0.27 -4.48
N VAL A 90 18.05 -0.51 -5.04
CA VAL A 90 19.40 -0.75 -4.54
C VAL A 90 20.38 -0.57 -5.68
N THR A 91 21.45 0.18 -5.43
CA THR A 91 22.56 0.28 -6.37
C THR A 91 23.76 -0.47 -5.80
N LEU A 92 24.34 -1.34 -6.60
CA LEU A 92 25.49 -2.17 -6.27
C LEU A 92 26.64 -1.79 -7.20
N LYS A 93 27.69 -1.16 -6.67
CA LYS A 93 28.88 -0.72 -7.41
C LYS A 93 30.17 -1.27 -6.82
N GLY A 94 31.32 -0.89 -7.37
CA GLY A 94 32.63 -1.27 -6.86
C GLY A 94 33.16 -2.50 -7.57
N THR A 95 33.69 -3.47 -6.82
CA THR A 95 34.19 -4.72 -7.38
C THR A 95 33.47 -5.93 -6.79
N MET A 96 33.54 -7.09 -7.45
CA MET A 96 32.99 -8.34 -6.91
C MET A 96 33.58 -8.72 -5.54
N ILE A 97 34.79 -8.25 -5.21
CA ILE A 97 35.46 -8.50 -3.93
C ILE A 97 35.07 -7.45 -2.89
N GLN A 98 34.91 -6.20 -3.31
CA GLN A 98 34.56 -5.08 -2.44
C GLN A 98 33.35 -4.33 -3.03
N PRO A 99 32.15 -4.91 -2.90
CA PRO A 99 30.94 -4.28 -3.37
C PRO A 99 30.58 -3.09 -2.47
N GLN A 100 30.13 -2.01 -3.09
CA GLN A 100 29.51 -0.88 -2.43
C GLN A 100 28.00 -0.95 -2.67
N ILE A 101 27.25 -1.10 -1.58
CA ILE A 101 25.79 -1.23 -1.62
C ILE A 101 25.18 0.08 -1.14
N ASN A 102 24.39 0.73 -1.99
CA ASN A 102 23.60 1.88 -1.64
C ASN A 102 22.12 1.49 -1.63
N ILE A 103 21.47 1.65 -0.48
CA ILE A 103 20.05 1.34 -0.27
C ILE A 103 19.39 2.60 0.27
N ASN A 104 18.34 3.08 -0.40
CA ASN A 104 17.54 4.18 0.11
C ASN A 104 16.27 3.64 0.81
N THR A 105 16.42 3.27 2.07
CA THR A 105 15.31 2.80 2.91
C THR A 105 14.37 3.92 3.34
N GLN A 106 14.86 5.17 3.43
CA GLN A 106 14.07 6.30 3.89
C GLN A 106 12.94 6.64 2.91
N THR A 107 13.23 6.64 1.61
CA THR A 107 12.20 6.82 0.58
C THR A 107 11.19 5.66 0.59
N ALA A 108 11.65 4.43 0.84
CA ALA A 108 10.78 3.26 0.94
C ALA A 108 9.81 3.36 2.13
N VAL A 109 10.29 3.75 3.31
CA VAL A 109 9.44 3.97 4.51
C VAL A 109 8.43 5.09 4.25
N LYS A 110 8.87 6.23 3.68
CA LYS A 110 7.96 7.34 3.34
C LYS A 110 6.86 6.90 2.37
N ALA A 111 7.21 6.16 1.33
CA ALA A 111 6.25 5.64 0.36
C ALA A 111 5.25 4.67 1.02
N LEU A 112 5.71 3.81 1.93
CA LEU A 112 4.82 2.92 2.68
C LEU A 112 3.86 3.69 3.59
N THR A 113 4.36 4.65 4.36
CA THR A 113 3.53 5.49 5.22
C THR A 113 2.46 6.21 4.41
N GLN A 114 2.82 6.73 3.24
CA GLN A 114 1.88 7.40 2.35
C GLN A 114 0.80 6.45 1.82
N LYS A 115 1.17 5.24 1.35
CA LYS A 115 0.21 4.19 0.97
C LYS A 115 -0.72 3.82 2.12
N LEU A 116 -0.21 3.77 3.35
CA LEU A 116 -1.00 3.46 4.53
C LEU A 116 -2.05 4.53 4.83
N ILE A 117 -1.66 5.80 4.73
CA ILE A 117 -2.55 6.94 4.90
C ILE A 117 -3.64 6.93 3.82
N GLU A 118 -3.26 6.71 2.57
CA GLU A 118 -4.20 6.60 1.45
C GLU A 118 -5.21 5.47 1.66
N LYS A 119 -4.75 4.31 2.12
CA LYS A 119 -5.60 3.16 2.41
C LYS A 119 -6.56 3.42 3.57
N GLN A 120 -6.09 4.00 4.68
CA GLN A 120 -6.98 4.38 5.79
C GLN A 120 -8.05 5.39 5.39
N LYS A 121 -7.71 6.32 4.48
CA LYS A 121 -8.72 7.25 3.92
C LYS A 121 -9.76 6.50 3.10
N GLN A 122 -9.33 5.59 2.21
CA GLN A 122 -10.24 4.76 1.41
C GLN A 122 -11.13 3.89 2.29
N ASP A 123 -10.60 3.28 3.34
CA ASP A 123 -11.37 2.44 4.26
C ASP A 123 -12.40 3.27 5.05
N LEU A 124 -12.07 4.52 5.42
CA LEU A 124 -13.01 5.44 6.07
C LEU A 124 -14.09 5.96 5.12
N GLU A 125 -13.74 6.21 3.85
CA GLU A 125 -14.72 6.57 2.82
C GLU A 125 -15.64 5.38 2.55
N ALA A 126 -15.11 4.17 2.41
CA ALA A 126 -15.90 2.96 2.22
C ALA A 126 -16.78 2.64 3.44
N LYS A 127 -16.24 2.73 4.66
CA LYS A 127 -17.02 2.56 5.90
C LYS A 127 -18.04 3.68 6.08
N GLY A 128 -17.70 4.93 5.74
CA GLY A 128 -18.60 6.07 5.80
C GLY A 128 -19.75 5.93 4.81
N ILE A 129 -19.46 5.56 3.56
CA ILE A 129 -20.47 5.27 2.53
C ILE A 129 -21.33 4.08 2.97
N ASN A 130 -20.75 2.99 3.47
CA ASN A 130 -21.51 1.84 3.93
C ASN A 130 -22.39 2.17 5.14
N ILE A 131 -21.90 2.95 6.10
CA ILE A 131 -22.72 3.40 7.24
C ILE A 131 -23.82 4.35 6.77
N LEU A 132 -23.55 5.24 5.82
CA LEU A 132 -24.58 6.10 5.24
C LEU A 132 -25.59 5.28 4.43
N GLU A 133 -25.18 4.28 3.67
CA GLU A 133 -26.04 3.36 2.93
C GLU A 133 -26.87 2.48 3.86
N ASP A 134 -26.32 2.03 4.99
CA ASP A 134 -27.03 1.24 6.00
C ASP A 134 -27.99 2.11 6.84
N LEU A 135 -27.63 3.38 7.08
CA LEU A 135 -28.45 4.36 7.79
C LEU A 135 -29.56 4.97 6.91
N ILE A 136 -29.33 5.08 5.59
CA ILE A 136 -30.32 5.54 4.60
C ILE A 136 -31.13 4.34 4.05
N GLY A 137 -30.54 3.14 4.04
CA GLY A 137 -31.18 1.88 3.64
C GLY A 137 -31.90 1.13 4.77
N GLY A 138 -31.71 1.56 6.02
CA GLY A 138 -32.44 1.08 7.18
C GLY A 138 -33.86 1.65 7.24
N ASP A 139 -34.85 0.76 7.15
CA ASP A 139 -36.28 0.99 7.39
C ASP A 139 -37.10 1.73 6.32
N ASN A 140 -37.01 1.33 5.05
CA ASN A 140 -38.22 1.28 4.21
C ASN A 140 -38.08 0.28 3.06
N LYS A 141 -38.50 -0.96 3.30
CA LYS A 141 -38.93 -1.87 2.25
C LYS A 141 -40.46 -1.83 2.20
N PRO A 142 -41.10 -0.93 1.42
CA PRO A 142 -42.50 -1.12 1.10
C PRO A 142 -42.61 -2.35 0.20
N LYS A 143 -43.49 -3.26 0.59
CA LYS A 143 -44.02 -4.32 -0.27
C LYS A 143 -44.66 -3.68 -1.51
N ASP A 144 -44.37 -4.28 -2.67
CA ASP A 144 -45.02 -4.12 -3.98
C ASP A 144 -45.21 -2.71 -4.56
N ALA A 145 -44.49 -2.43 -5.66
CA ALA A 145 -45.06 -2.38 -7.02
C ALA A 145 -44.20 -1.52 -7.97
N THR A 146 -43.97 -2.05 -9.18
CA THR A 146 -43.77 -1.34 -10.47
C THR A 146 -42.53 -0.45 -10.71
N THR A 147 -41.66 -0.97 -11.60
CA THR A 147 -41.06 -0.34 -12.81
C THR A 147 -40.23 0.96 -12.73
N THR A 148 -39.25 0.99 -13.65
CA THR A 148 -38.65 2.15 -14.37
C THR A 148 -37.41 2.86 -13.80
N THR A 149 -36.25 2.50 -14.36
CA THR A 149 -35.34 3.36 -15.17
C THR A 149 -34.93 4.76 -14.66
N GLY A 150 -33.63 4.93 -14.35
CA GLY A 150 -32.78 5.96 -14.99
C GLY A 150 -32.57 7.34 -14.33
N LYS A 151 -31.28 7.73 -14.28
CA LYS A 151 -30.69 9.09 -14.36
C LYS A 151 -30.91 10.13 -13.22
N THR A 152 -29.77 10.48 -12.59
CA THR A 152 -29.21 11.83 -12.34
C THR A 152 -30.12 12.95 -11.82
N THR A 153 -29.88 13.51 -10.62
CA THR A 153 -29.72 14.97 -10.38
C THR A 153 -29.11 15.22 -8.98
N LYS A 154 -28.10 16.10 -8.87
CA LYS A 154 -27.30 16.39 -7.66
C LYS A 154 -27.89 17.48 -6.74
N GLU A 155 -29.14 17.89 -6.92
CA GLU A 155 -29.69 19.05 -6.22
C GLU A 155 -30.51 18.69 -4.96
N GLU A 156 -31.10 17.49 -4.88
CA GLU A 156 -31.94 17.09 -3.73
C GLU A 156 -31.14 16.61 -2.50
N THR A 157 -29.87 16.22 -2.68
CA THR A 157 -29.01 15.76 -1.57
C THR A 157 -28.66 16.85 -0.56
N THR A 158 -28.75 18.13 -0.93
CA THR A 158 -28.35 19.23 -0.05
C THR A 158 -29.43 19.60 0.97
N ASP A 159 -30.71 19.44 0.61
CA ASP A 159 -31.85 19.77 1.48
C ASP A 159 -32.10 18.68 2.53
N ILE A 160 -31.94 17.41 2.15
CA ILE A 160 -32.04 16.27 3.08
C ILE A 160 -30.95 16.32 4.16
N VAL A 161 -29.72 16.71 3.78
CA VAL A 161 -28.61 16.84 4.75
C VAL A 161 -28.83 17.98 5.73
N LYS A 162 -29.47 19.09 5.32
CA LYS A 162 -29.79 20.22 6.21
C LYS A 162 -30.87 19.87 7.23
N ASP A 163 -31.91 19.12 6.84
CA ASP A 163 -32.99 18.71 7.75
C ASP A 163 -32.52 17.70 8.81
N ILE A 164 -31.67 16.74 8.43
CA ILE A 164 -31.10 15.77 9.37
C ILE A 164 -30.18 16.46 10.38
N LEU A 165 -29.33 17.38 9.94
CA LEU A 165 -28.44 18.14 10.84
C LEU A 165 -29.23 19.12 11.72
N GLY A 166 -30.31 19.72 11.20
CA GLY A 166 -31.20 20.59 11.96
C GLY A 166 -31.97 19.87 13.08
N GLY A 167 -32.34 18.60 12.86
CA GLY A 167 -33.01 17.76 13.85
C GLY A 167 -32.11 17.32 15.03
N ILE A 168 -30.80 17.19 14.80
CA ILE A 168 -29.85 16.70 15.81
C ILE A 168 -29.30 17.88 16.65
N PHE A 169 -29.20 19.08 16.08
CA PHE A 169 -28.73 20.29 16.79
C PHE A 169 -29.86 21.18 17.34
N GLY A 170 -31.13 20.90 17.01
CA GLY A 170 -32.28 21.70 17.38
C GLY A 170 -33.11 21.16 18.54
N LYS A 171 -33.03 21.86 19.69
CA LYS A 171 -33.98 21.88 20.83
C LYS A 171 -33.78 20.84 21.94
N LYS A 172 -32.84 21.16 22.83
CA LYS A 172 -33.05 20.89 24.27
C LYS A 172 -34.16 21.83 24.77
N LYS A 173 -35.42 21.37 24.78
CA LYS A 173 -36.52 22.10 25.46
C LYS A 173 -36.44 21.86 26.96
N THR A 174 -36.25 22.93 27.72
CA THR A 174 -36.54 22.99 29.15
C THR A 174 -38.04 22.76 29.36
N LYS A 175 -38.37 21.83 30.27
CA LYS A 175 -39.75 21.54 30.68
C LYS A 175 -40.33 22.74 31.44
N LYS A 176 -41.57 23.07 31.13
CA LYS A 176 -42.45 23.96 31.89
C LYS A 176 -43.44 23.06 32.62
N ASP A 177 -43.31 22.92 33.94
CA ASP A 177 -44.35 22.30 34.75
C ASP A 177 -45.25 23.40 35.33
N SER A 178 -46.55 23.25 35.10
CA SER A 178 -47.62 24.01 35.73
C SER A 178 -48.50 23.00 36.46
N THR A 179 -48.64 23.18 37.77
CA THR A 179 -49.78 22.68 38.54
C THR A 179 -50.25 23.82 39.42
N GLY A 180 -51.46 24.31 39.14
CA GLY A 180 -52.20 25.18 40.05
C GLY A 180 -53.00 24.33 41.04
N ASN A 181 -52.93 24.71 42.31
CA ASN A 181 -54.07 25.21 43.09
C ASN A 181 -53.50 25.93 44.32
#